data_AF-A0A382D038-F1
#
_entry.id   AF-A0A382D038-F1
#
_cell.length_a   1.000
_cell.length_b   1.000
_cell.length_c   1.000
_cell.angle_alpha   90.00
_cell.angle_beta   90.00
_cell.angle_gamma   90.00
#
_symmetry.space_group_name_H-M   'P 1'
#
loop_
_entity.id
_entity.type
_entity.pdbx_description
1 polymer ?
#
loop_
_entity_poly.entity_id
_entity_poly.type
_entity_poly.pdbx_seq_one_letter_code
_entity_poly.pdbx_strand_id
1 'polypeptide(L)'
;MTAVDFPYTEDLRCRFKGHLDTFERRAHDGGGLKHAAVSMTLVDDGTGQTAFILTRRAPQLSSHAGQKALPGGRVDPGETPIQAGLRELAEEIHLHLKEDAVMGLLDDYPTRSGYVITPMVFWAGADVEFWPNPDEVAEIKLIRLKDLIRPDSPEFETIRESDRPVLKVRFGDDNAHAPTAAVIHQFCEIVMRGRKNIRVDHVEQALFAWK
;
A
#
# COMPACT_ATOMS: atom_id res chain seq x y z
N MET A 1 24.45 -11.55 11.81
CA MET A 1 23.09 -10.98 11.90
C MET A 1 22.13 -12.09 11.49
N THR A 2 21.25 -12.53 12.37
CA THR A 2 20.16 -13.45 11.99
C THR A 2 19.36 -12.79 10.88
N ALA A 3 19.11 -13.52 9.78
CA ALA A 3 18.24 -13.02 8.72
C ALA A 3 16.88 -12.67 9.34
N VAL A 4 16.44 -11.42 9.17
CA VAL A 4 15.10 -11.02 9.62
C VAL A 4 14.10 -11.62 8.65
N ASP A 5 13.22 -12.46 9.17
CA ASP A 5 12.21 -13.16 8.40
C ASP A 5 10.81 -12.80 8.87
N PHE A 6 9.82 -13.00 8.01
CA PHE A 6 8.43 -12.65 8.27
C PHE A 6 7.51 -13.83 7.96
N PRO A 7 7.53 -14.89 8.78
CA PRO A 7 6.71 -16.07 8.53
C PRO A 7 5.22 -15.69 8.56
N TYR A 8 4.44 -16.18 7.62
CA TYR A 8 3.01 -15.89 7.50
C TYR A 8 2.23 -16.68 8.57
N THR A 9 2.24 -16.17 9.79
CA THR A 9 1.67 -16.84 10.97
C THR A 9 0.72 -15.94 11.73
N GLU A 10 -0.11 -16.58 12.55
CA GLU A 10 -1.02 -15.91 13.47
C GLU A 10 -0.28 -15.01 14.46
N ASP A 11 0.92 -15.41 14.92
CA ASP A 11 1.76 -14.58 15.79
C ASP A 11 2.21 -13.30 15.09
N LEU A 12 2.62 -13.39 13.81
CA LEU A 12 2.99 -12.21 13.03
C LEU A 12 1.79 -11.30 12.82
N ARG A 13 0.64 -11.87 12.45
CA ARG A 13 -0.63 -11.17 12.30
C ARG A 13 -1.02 -10.42 13.56
N CYS A 14 -1.01 -11.09 14.71
CA CYS A 14 -1.30 -10.51 16.02
C CYS A 14 -0.36 -9.36 16.35
N ARG A 15 0.95 -9.53 16.12
CA ARG A 15 1.95 -8.47 16.37
C ARG A 15 1.69 -7.23 15.52
N PHE A 16 1.50 -7.42 14.22
CA PHE A 16 1.23 -6.33 13.27
C PHE A 16 -0.09 -5.63 13.56
N LYS A 17 -1.14 -6.40 13.90
CA LYS A 17 -2.42 -5.84 14.35
C LYS A 17 -2.24 -5.03 15.64
N GLY A 18 -1.51 -5.54 16.62
CA GLY A 18 -1.22 -4.80 17.86
C GLY A 18 -0.49 -3.48 17.61
N HIS A 19 0.41 -3.41 16.63
CA HIS A 19 1.04 -2.13 16.24
C HIS A 19 0.00 -1.15 15.66
N LEU A 20 -0.84 -1.62 14.73
CA LEU A 20 -1.91 -0.82 14.11
C LEU A 20 -2.96 -0.35 15.12
N ASP A 21 -3.37 -1.19 16.06
CA ASP A 21 -4.37 -0.86 17.09
C ASP A 21 -3.89 0.27 18.02
N THR A 22 -2.57 0.46 18.14
CA THR A 22 -1.97 1.55 18.94
C THR A 22 -1.52 2.75 18.11
N PHE A 23 -1.75 2.73 16.80
CA PHE A 23 -1.40 3.80 15.90
C PHE A 23 -2.56 4.78 15.75
N GLU A 24 -2.36 6.02 16.17
CA GLU A 24 -3.30 7.10 15.93
C GLU A 24 -3.16 7.61 14.49
N ARG A 25 -4.03 7.09 13.62
CA ARG A 25 -4.18 7.53 12.24
C ARG A 25 -4.62 8.99 12.17
N ARG A 26 -4.00 9.74 11.26
CA ARG A 26 -4.46 11.04 10.79
C ARG A 26 -5.33 10.85 9.56
N ALA A 27 -6.64 10.99 9.75
CA ALA A 27 -7.56 11.13 8.63
C ALA A 27 -7.47 12.55 8.06
N HIS A 28 -7.59 12.68 6.76
CA HIS A 28 -7.73 13.98 6.10
C HIS A 28 -9.22 14.28 5.95
N ASP A 29 -9.61 15.53 6.21
CA ASP A 29 -11.00 16.01 6.09
C ASP A 29 -11.55 16.05 4.64
N GLY A 30 -10.78 15.55 3.68
CA GLY A 30 -11.15 15.48 2.29
C GLY A 30 -11.15 16.80 1.52
N GLY A 31 -11.01 17.99 2.13
CA GLY A 31 -10.85 19.33 1.51
C GLY A 31 -11.22 19.59 0.03
N GLY A 32 -12.31 19.01 -0.51
CA GLY A 32 -12.66 19.05 -1.94
C GLY A 32 -11.96 18.02 -2.86
N LEU A 33 -11.09 17.17 -2.32
CA LEU A 33 -10.43 16.05 -2.99
C LEU A 33 -11.38 14.85 -3.15
N LYS A 34 -11.13 14.06 -4.19
CA LYS A 34 -11.81 12.77 -4.38
C LYS A 34 -11.21 11.73 -3.45
N HIS A 35 -12.03 10.90 -2.81
CA HIS A 35 -11.51 9.83 -1.95
C HIS A 35 -11.12 8.60 -2.78
N ALA A 36 -10.00 7.97 -2.42
CA ALA A 36 -9.56 6.70 -2.96
C ALA A 36 -9.17 5.75 -1.81
N ALA A 37 -9.47 4.47 -1.95
CA ALA A 37 -9.04 3.43 -1.03
C ALA A 37 -7.92 2.62 -1.67
N VAL A 38 -6.85 2.36 -0.92
CA VAL A 38 -5.69 1.60 -1.40
C VAL A 38 -5.38 0.47 -0.42
N SER A 39 -5.17 -0.72 -0.96
CA SER A 39 -4.98 -1.95 -0.20
C SER A 39 -3.51 -2.38 -0.12
N MET A 40 -2.98 -2.46 1.11
CA MET A 40 -1.78 -3.24 1.44
C MET A 40 -2.24 -4.64 1.89
N THR A 41 -2.44 -5.54 0.94
CA THR A 41 -2.90 -6.92 1.23
C THR A 41 -1.73 -7.84 1.50
N LEU A 42 -1.65 -8.37 2.73
CA LEU A 42 -0.66 -9.37 3.14
C LEU A 42 -1.18 -10.78 2.84
N VAL A 43 -0.32 -11.61 2.24
CA VAL A 43 -0.58 -12.99 1.83
C VAL A 43 0.60 -13.90 2.15
N ASP A 44 0.35 -15.21 2.18
CA ASP A 44 1.41 -16.22 2.05
C ASP A 44 1.93 -16.21 0.61
N ASP A 45 3.25 -16.22 0.43
CA ASP A 45 3.87 -16.33 -0.88
C ASP A 45 3.96 -17.78 -1.41
N GLY A 46 3.38 -18.74 -0.70
CA GLY A 46 3.42 -20.17 -1.00
C GLY A 46 4.64 -20.89 -0.42
N THR A 47 5.52 -20.17 0.28
CA THR A 47 6.67 -20.72 1.00
C THR A 47 6.55 -20.55 2.51
N GLY A 48 5.40 -20.09 3.00
CA GLY A 48 5.15 -19.77 4.40
C GLY A 48 5.68 -18.39 4.81
N GLN A 49 6.03 -17.54 3.83
CA GLN A 49 6.58 -16.20 4.07
C GLN A 49 5.57 -15.13 3.69
N THR A 50 5.54 -14.06 4.48
CA THR A 50 4.62 -12.94 4.26
C THR A 50 5.11 -12.08 3.11
N ALA A 51 4.23 -11.89 2.13
CA ALA A 51 4.38 -10.93 1.04
C ALA A 51 3.19 -9.98 1.00
N PHE A 52 3.35 -8.85 0.31
CA PHE A 52 2.22 -8.00 -0.06
C PHE A 52 2.02 -7.99 -1.57
N ILE A 53 0.77 -7.74 -1.99
CA ILE A 53 0.38 -7.69 -3.39
C ILE A 53 0.68 -6.31 -3.99
N LEU A 54 1.36 -6.30 -5.13
CA LEU A 54 1.40 -5.19 -6.07
C LEU A 54 0.80 -5.61 -7.41
N THR A 55 0.09 -4.70 -8.04
CA THR A 55 -0.42 -4.86 -9.41
C THR A 55 0.37 -3.99 -10.36
N ARG A 56 0.48 -4.45 -11.61
CA ARG A 56 0.88 -3.62 -12.73
C ARG A 56 -0.36 -3.35 -13.57
N ARG A 57 -0.70 -2.08 -13.74
CA ARG A 57 -1.86 -1.67 -14.54
C ARG A 57 -1.72 -2.08 -16.00
N ALA A 58 -2.81 -2.53 -16.61
CA ALA A 58 -2.88 -2.91 -18.01
C ALA A 58 -2.45 -1.73 -18.92
N PRO A 59 -1.66 -1.98 -19.98
CA PRO A 59 -1.11 -0.91 -20.82
C PRO A 59 -2.18 -0.13 -21.61
N GLN A 60 -3.38 -0.69 -21.76
CA GLN A 60 -4.49 -0.08 -22.50
C GLN A 60 -5.26 0.98 -21.69
N LEU A 61 -5.00 1.12 -20.38
CA LEU A 61 -5.70 2.08 -19.53
C LEU A 61 -5.21 3.51 -19.78
N SER A 62 -6.15 4.45 -19.82
CA SER A 62 -5.93 5.87 -20.15
C SER A 62 -5.07 6.64 -19.14
N SER A 63 -4.84 6.09 -17.95
CA SER A 63 -4.00 6.67 -16.90
C SER A 63 -3.07 5.62 -16.27
N HIS A 64 -1.84 6.03 -15.96
CA HIS A 64 -0.85 5.23 -15.20
C HIS A 64 -0.50 3.84 -15.80
N ALA A 65 -0.63 3.68 -17.13
CA ALA A 65 -0.30 2.44 -17.84
C ALA A 65 1.09 1.89 -17.46
N GLY A 66 1.16 0.60 -17.09
CA GLY A 66 2.40 -0.08 -16.75
C GLY A 66 3.03 0.30 -15.40
N GLN A 67 2.44 1.26 -14.66
CA GLN A 67 2.90 1.61 -13.32
C GLN A 67 2.55 0.51 -12.32
N LYS A 68 3.41 0.35 -11.31
CA LYS A 68 3.17 -0.55 -10.18
C LYS A 68 2.43 0.22 -9.11
N ALA A 69 1.32 -0.35 -8.68
CA ALA A 69 0.48 0.22 -7.65
C ALA A 69 0.06 -0.86 -6.66
N LEU A 70 -0.30 -0.42 -5.47
CA LEU A 70 -1.11 -1.23 -4.58
C LEU A 70 -2.54 -1.28 -5.19
N PRO A 71 -3.26 -2.40 -5.09
CA PRO A 71 -4.65 -2.46 -5.54
C PRO A 71 -5.49 -1.37 -4.91
N GLY A 72 -6.42 -0.81 -5.67
CA GLY A 72 -7.32 0.22 -5.16
C GLY A 72 -7.79 1.22 -6.19
N GLY A 73 -8.76 2.01 -5.77
CA GLY A 73 -9.43 2.94 -6.66
C GLY A 73 -10.33 3.90 -5.90
N ARG A 74 -11.26 4.52 -6.62
CA ARG A 74 -12.09 5.61 -6.08
C ARG A 74 -13.09 5.03 -5.08
N VAL A 75 -13.34 5.77 -3.99
CA VAL A 75 -14.47 5.51 -3.11
C VAL A 75 -15.73 6.10 -3.75
N ASP A 76 -16.71 5.26 -4.05
CA ASP A 76 -17.94 5.70 -4.71
C ASP A 76 -18.97 6.29 -3.73
N PRO A 77 -19.95 7.08 -4.21
CA PRO A 77 -20.96 7.68 -3.33
C PRO A 77 -21.74 6.63 -2.53
N GLY A 78 -21.76 6.77 -1.21
CA GLY A 78 -22.41 5.83 -0.29
C GLY A 78 -21.53 4.68 0.17
N GLU A 79 -20.30 4.59 -0.34
CA GLU A 79 -19.31 3.58 0.03
C GLU A 79 -18.37 4.10 1.14
N THR A 80 -18.03 3.24 2.09
CA THR A 80 -16.92 3.50 3.02
C THR A 80 -15.57 3.16 2.35
N PRO A 81 -14.44 3.73 2.79
CA PRO A 81 -13.13 3.34 2.25
C PRO A 81 -12.85 1.82 2.34
N ILE A 82 -13.36 1.15 3.38
CA ILE A 82 -13.21 -0.30 3.53
C ILE A 82 -13.96 -1.06 2.44
N GLN A 83 -15.22 -0.70 2.19
CA GLN A 83 -16.02 -1.29 1.13
C GLN A 83 -15.39 -1.08 -0.25
N ALA A 84 -14.86 0.12 -0.50
CA ALA A 84 -14.14 0.43 -1.74
C ALA A 84 -12.90 -0.45 -1.90
N GLY A 85 -12.06 -0.57 -0.87
CA GLY A 85 -10.87 -1.43 -0.92
C GLY A 85 -11.22 -2.91 -1.19
N LEU A 86 -12.30 -3.42 -0.58
CA LEU A 86 -12.77 -4.79 -0.80
C LEU A 86 -13.31 -5.00 -2.22
N ARG A 87 -14.07 -4.04 -2.75
CA ARG A 87 -14.58 -4.07 -4.14
C ARG A 87 -13.42 -4.06 -5.14
N GLU A 88 -12.46 -3.15 -4.98
CA GLU A 88 -11.31 -3.02 -5.88
C GLU A 88 -10.43 -4.29 -5.87
N LEU A 89 -10.25 -4.95 -4.71
CA LEU A 89 -9.57 -6.25 -4.67
C LEU A 89 -10.32 -7.33 -5.47
N ALA A 90 -11.65 -7.33 -5.44
CA ALA A 90 -12.45 -8.25 -6.22
C ALA A 90 -12.41 -7.92 -7.72
N GLU A 91 -12.46 -6.64 -8.10
CA GLU A 91 -12.48 -6.17 -9.49
C GLU A 91 -11.12 -6.31 -10.17
N GLU A 92 -10.02 -5.93 -9.51
CA GLU A 92 -8.69 -5.91 -10.12
C GLU A 92 -8.01 -7.30 -10.09
N ILE A 93 -8.20 -8.08 -9.03
CA ILE A 93 -7.45 -9.33 -8.80
C ILE A 93 -8.30 -10.53 -8.36
N HIS A 94 -9.63 -10.44 -8.45
CA HIS A 94 -10.57 -11.51 -8.06
C HIS A 94 -10.39 -12.00 -6.61
N LEU A 95 -9.83 -11.17 -5.73
CA LEU A 95 -9.62 -11.52 -4.34
C LEU A 95 -10.82 -11.09 -3.50
N HIS A 96 -11.61 -12.06 -3.05
CA HIS A 96 -12.78 -11.81 -2.21
C HIS A 96 -12.44 -11.92 -0.73
N LEU A 97 -12.34 -10.78 -0.04
CA LEU A 97 -12.17 -10.70 1.41
C LEU A 97 -13.43 -10.18 2.09
N LYS A 98 -13.52 -10.39 3.40
CA LYS A 98 -14.54 -9.82 4.28
C LYS A 98 -13.92 -8.68 5.11
N GLU A 99 -14.77 -7.87 5.74
CA GLU A 99 -14.30 -6.75 6.56
C GLU A 99 -13.42 -7.18 7.76
N ASP A 100 -13.57 -8.42 8.25
CA ASP A 100 -12.74 -8.97 9.32
C ASP A 100 -11.28 -9.25 8.90
N ALA A 101 -10.99 -9.23 7.60
CA ALA A 101 -9.63 -9.28 7.06
C ALA A 101 -8.88 -7.94 7.25
N VAL A 102 -9.58 -6.84 7.53
CA VAL A 102 -8.95 -5.53 7.76
C VAL A 102 -8.22 -5.56 9.10
N MET A 103 -6.90 -5.37 9.07
CA MET A 103 -6.09 -5.29 10.29
C MET A 103 -6.15 -3.90 10.92
N GLY A 104 -6.16 -2.85 10.08
CA GLY A 104 -6.13 -1.45 10.48
C GLY A 104 -5.82 -0.54 9.29
N LEU A 105 -5.83 0.76 9.54
CA LEU A 105 -5.64 1.81 8.52
C LEU A 105 -4.38 2.63 8.82
N LEU A 106 -3.78 3.19 7.77
CA LEU A 106 -2.64 4.11 7.83
C LEU A 106 -3.08 5.57 7.64
N ASP A 107 -2.17 6.53 7.77
CA ASP A 107 -2.50 7.95 7.56
C ASP A 107 -3.02 8.19 6.14
N ASP A 108 -3.99 9.09 6.01
CA ASP A 108 -4.43 9.53 4.69
C ASP A 108 -3.32 10.31 3.98
N TYR A 109 -3.22 10.11 2.66
CA TYR A 109 -2.22 10.78 1.83
C TYR A 109 -2.89 11.61 0.74
N PRO A 110 -2.87 12.95 0.82
CA PRO A 110 -3.38 13.81 -0.24
C PRO A 110 -2.44 13.80 -1.45
N THR A 111 -3.00 13.67 -2.64
CA THR A 111 -2.25 13.61 -3.89
C THR A 111 -2.35 14.89 -4.72
N ARG A 112 -1.32 15.17 -5.52
CA ARG A 112 -1.34 16.23 -6.56
C ARG A 112 -2.39 15.99 -7.63
N SER A 113 -2.77 14.73 -7.87
CA SER A 113 -3.81 14.33 -8.83
C SER A 113 -5.25 14.59 -8.36
N GLY A 114 -5.43 15.25 -7.20
CA GLY A 114 -6.76 15.63 -6.70
C GLY A 114 -7.47 14.53 -5.92
N TYR A 115 -6.74 13.54 -5.43
CA TYR A 115 -7.26 12.48 -4.57
C TYR A 115 -6.75 12.60 -3.14
N VAL A 116 -7.47 12.01 -2.20
CA VAL A 116 -6.98 11.63 -0.89
C VAL A 116 -7.03 10.11 -0.79
N ILE A 117 -5.88 9.49 -0.60
CA ILE A 117 -5.77 8.05 -0.46
C ILE A 117 -5.94 7.68 1.01
N THR A 118 -6.85 6.75 1.29
CA THR A 118 -6.98 6.04 2.56
C THR A 118 -6.34 4.66 2.43
N PRO A 119 -5.12 4.45 2.97
CA PRO A 119 -4.44 3.18 2.89
C PRO A 119 -4.89 2.24 4.01
N MET A 120 -5.08 0.97 3.67
CA MET A 120 -5.57 -0.05 4.60
C MET A 120 -4.69 -1.29 4.52
N VAL A 121 -4.53 -1.96 5.65
CA VAL A 121 -3.76 -3.21 5.73
C VAL A 121 -4.72 -4.37 5.89
N PHE A 122 -4.64 -5.34 4.99
CA PHE A 122 -5.41 -6.57 5.07
C PHE A 122 -4.51 -7.76 5.38
N TRP A 123 -5.05 -8.70 6.13
CA TRP A 123 -4.52 -10.06 6.21
C TRP A 123 -5.46 -10.97 5.46
N ALA A 124 -5.04 -11.50 4.30
CA ALA A 124 -5.96 -12.21 3.42
C ALA A 124 -6.45 -13.54 4.00
N GLY A 125 -5.71 -14.13 4.94
CA GLY A 125 -5.98 -15.46 5.46
C GLY A 125 -5.16 -16.54 4.75
N ALA A 126 -5.39 -17.79 5.11
CA ALA A 126 -4.76 -18.95 4.48
C ALA A 126 -5.54 -19.36 3.22
N ASP A 127 -4.85 -20.01 2.29
CA ASP A 127 -5.44 -20.65 1.10
C ASP A 127 -6.31 -19.71 0.24
N VAL A 128 -5.95 -18.42 0.18
CA VAL A 128 -6.61 -17.46 -0.72
C VAL A 128 -6.12 -17.62 -2.15
N GLU A 129 -7.04 -17.54 -3.10
CA GLU A 129 -6.75 -17.49 -4.52
C GLU A 129 -7.02 -16.09 -5.07
N PHE A 130 -6.17 -15.65 -6.00
CA PHE A 130 -6.31 -14.38 -6.71
C PHE A 130 -5.61 -14.47 -8.05
N TRP A 131 -6.13 -13.76 -9.04
CA TRP A 131 -5.57 -13.69 -10.39
C TRP A 131 -5.95 -12.37 -11.05
N PRO A 132 -5.10 -11.83 -11.93
CA PRO A 132 -5.36 -10.52 -12.52
C PRO A 132 -6.65 -10.53 -13.35
N ASN A 133 -7.45 -9.48 -13.23
CA ASN A 133 -8.41 -9.11 -14.26
C ASN A 133 -7.64 -8.49 -15.44
N PRO A 134 -7.59 -9.13 -16.61
CA PRO A 134 -6.76 -8.66 -17.73
C PRO A 134 -7.17 -7.30 -18.29
N ASP A 135 -8.40 -6.85 -18.02
CA ASP A 135 -8.89 -5.53 -18.44
C ASP A 135 -8.24 -4.40 -17.62
N GLU A 136 -7.77 -4.70 -16.40
CA GLU A 136 -7.27 -3.71 -15.45
C GLU A 136 -5.82 -3.95 -15.00
N VAL A 137 -5.44 -5.21 -14.85
CA VAL A 137 -4.16 -5.66 -14.30
C VAL A 137 -3.46 -6.57 -15.30
N ALA A 138 -2.27 -6.16 -15.73
CA ALA A 138 -1.41 -6.97 -16.59
C ALA A 138 -0.63 -8.04 -15.80
N GLU A 139 -0.26 -7.75 -14.56
CA GLU A 139 0.62 -8.60 -13.76
C GLU A 139 0.34 -8.39 -12.26
N ILE A 140 0.32 -9.48 -11.49
CA ILE A 140 0.37 -9.46 -10.03
C ILE A 140 1.78 -9.85 -9.59
N LYS A 141 2.34 -9.10 -8.65
CA LYS A 141 3.63 -9.39 -8.01
C LYS A 141 3.46 -9.52 -6.51
N LEU A 142 4.10 -10.54 -5.95
CA LEU A 142 4.25 -10.72 -4.51
C LEU A 142 5.61 -10.20 -4.08
N ILE A 143 5.61 -9.20 -3.20
CA ILE A 143 6.83 -8.62 -2.65
C ILE A 143 6.97 -9.06 -1.20
N ARG A 144 8.03 -9.84 -0.89
CA ARG A 144 8.25 -10.33 0.46
C ARG A 144 8.60 -9.18 1.39
N LEU A 145 8.13 -9.24 2.63
CA LEU A 145 8.42 -8.17 3.60
C LEU A 145 9.91 -8.02 3.91
N LYS A 146 10.68 -9.10 3.82
CA LYS A 146 12.15 -9.03 3.97
C LYS A 146 12.81 -8.16 2.91
N ASP A 147 12.23 -8.07 1.71
CA ASP A 147 12.79 -7.32 0.59
C ASP A 147 12.68 -5.80 0.81
N LEU A 148 11.86 -5.36 1.77
CA LEU A 148 11.75 -3.98 2.25
C LEU A 148 12.83 -3.62 3.28
N ILE A 149 13.55 -4.60 3.84
CA ILE A 149 14.65 -4.34 4.78
C ILE A 149 15.92 -4.07 3.98
N ARG A 150 16.20 -2.80 3.74
CA ARG A 150 17.40 -2.39 3.01
C ARG A 150 18.08 -1.19 3.66
N PRO A 151 19.42 -1.13 3.66
CA PRO A 151 20.15 0.02 4.19
C PRO A 151 20.07 1.25 3.27
N ASP A 152 19.77 1.07 1.99
CA ASP A 152 19.64 2.11 0.97
C ASP A 152 18.19 2.55 0.73
N SER A 153 17.27 2.25 1.67
CA SER A 153 15.84 2.55 1.55
C SER A 153 15.24 2.87 2.93
N PRO A 154 14.35 3.86 3.06
CA PRO A 154 13.87 4.77 2.02
C PRO A 154 14.91 5.82 1.60
N GLU A 155 14.74 6.39 0.41
CA GLU A 155 15.46 7.56 -0.06
C GLU A 155 14.54 8.79 -0.06
N PHE A 156 15.10 9.92 0.37
CA PHE A 156 14.45 11.22 0.33
C PHE A 156 15.28 12.15 -0.56
N GLU A 157 14.69 12.63 -1.64
CA GLU A 157 15.35 13.48 -2.62
C GLU A 157 14.75 14.88 -2.60
N THR A 158 15.58 15.90 -2.42
CA THR A 158 15.15 17.30 -2.54
C THR A 158 15.10 17.69 -4.01
N ILE A 159 13.98 18.26 -4.43
CA ILE A 159 13.77 18.80 -5.78
C ILE A 159 13.64 20.33 -5.73
N ARG A 160 13.72 21.01 -6.87
CA ARG A 160 13.61 22.48 -6.91
C ARG A 160 12.16 22.96 -6.82
N GLU A 161 11.22 22.10 -7.21
CA GLU A 161 9.82 22.42 -7.42
C GLU A 161 8.97 22.29 -6.15
N SER A 162 9.52 21.74 -5.06
CA SER A 162 8.82 21.55 -3.79
C SER A 162 9.77 21.63 -2.61
N ASP A 163 9.32 22.25 -1.52
CA ASP A 163 10.03 22.25 -0.23
C ASP A 163 9.89 20.91 0.52
N ARG A 164 9.07 19.99 -0.01
CA ARG A 164 8.87 18.64 0.51
C ARG A 164 9.77 17.65 -0.24
N PRO A 165 10.44 16.72 0.46
CA PRO A 165 11.30 15.74 -0.19
C PRO A 165 10.47 14.70 -0.96
N VAL A 166 10.92 14.32 -2.15
CA VAL A 166 10.38 13.19 -2.90
C VAL A 166 10.79 11.89 -2.23
N LEU A 167 9.81 11.05 -1.89
CA LEU A 167 10.05 9.75 -1.27
C LEU A 167 10.12 8.64 -2.32
N LYS A 168 11.16 7.83 -2.22
CA LYS A 168 11.34 6.59 -2.98
C LYS A 168 11.62 5.42 -2.03
N VAL A 169 10.95 4.31 -2.24
CA VAL A 169 11.16 3.06 -1.49
C VAL A 169 11.59 1.97 -2.44
N ARG A 170 12.70 1.29 -2.10
CA ARG A 170 13.20 0.11 -2.81
C ARG A 170 12.72 -1.18 -2.16
N PHE A 171 12.45 -2.18 -2.99
CA PHE A 171 12.13 -3.54 -2.60
C PHE A 171 12.61 -4.53 -3.66
N GLY A 172 13.41 -5.52 -3.25
CA GLY A 172 14.06 -6.44 -4.19
C GLY A 172 14.89 -5.66 -5.22
N ASP A 173 14.66 -5.94 -6.50
CA ASP A 173 15.26 -5.22 -7.64
C ASP A 173 14.40 -4.05 -8.15
N ASP A 174 13.29 -3.77 -7.45
CA ASP A 174 12.29 -2.78 -7.83
C ASP A 174 12.21 -1.60 -6.85
N ASN A 175 11.45 -0.57 -7.25
CA ASN A 175 11.17 0.59 -6.42
C ASN A 175 9.81 1.21 -6.74
N ALA A 176 9.34 2.05 -5.84
CA ALA A 176 8.18 2.91 -5.99
C ALA A 176 8.49 4.34 -5.56
N HIS A 177 7.75 5.31 -6.10
CA HIS A 177 7.69 6.68 -5.60
C HIS A 177 6.34 6.92 -4.90
N ALA A 178 6.21 8.01 -4.14
CA ALA A 178 4.91 8.41 -3.60
C ALA A 178 3.89 8.63 -4.74
N PRO A 179 2.60 8.26 -4.55
CA PRO A 179 1.97 7.89 -3.29
C PRO A 179 2.24 6.45 -2.80
N THR A 180 2.50 5.49 -3.68
CA THR A 180 2.75 4.08 -3.30
C THR A 180 3.89 3.94 -2.29
N ALA A 181 5.00 4.66 -2.51
CA ALA A 181 6.13 4.63 -1.57
C ALA A 181 5.80 5.21 -0.19
N ALA A 182 4.88 6.18 -0.10
CA ALA A 182 4.44 6.74 1.18
C ALA A 182 3.70 5.68 2.00
N VAL A 183 2.78 4.94 1.37
CA VAL A 183 2.06 3.83 2.00
C VAL A 183 3.03 2.73 2.45
N ILE A 184 3.94 2.31 1.57
CA ILE A 184 4.94 1.27 1.90
C ILE A 184 5.85 1.73 3.04
N HIS A 185 6.34 2.98 3.00
CA HIS A 185 7.23 3.50 4.04
C HIS A 185 6.53 3.53 5.41
N GLN A 186 5.30 4.04 5.48
CA GLN A 186 4.57 4.08 6.73
C GLN A 186 4.24 2.66 7.23
N PHE A 187 3.89 1.74 6.33
CA PHE A 187 3.74 0.32 6.68
C PHE A 187 5.01 -0.26 7.32
N CYS A 188 6.18 -0.04 6.73
CA CYS A 188 7.46 -0.50 7.28
C CYS A 188 7.71 0.04 8.70
N GLU A 189 7.44 1.32 8.91
CA GLU A 189 7.75 1.97 10.18
C GLU A 189 6.74 1.63 11.28
N ILE A 190 5.45 1.64 10.95
CA ILE A 190 4.38 1.43 11.92
C ILE A 190 4.14 -0.06 12.11
N VAL A 191 3.86 -0.78 11.02
CA VAL A 191 3.40 -2.17 11.10
C VAL A 191 4.56 -3.12 11.31
N MET A 192 5.64 -3.00 10.54
CA MET A 192 6.78 -3.93 10.68
C MET A 192 7.67 -3.60 11.89
N ARG A 193 7.89 -2.32 12.19
CA ARG A 193 8.83 -1.86 13.24
C ARG A 193 8.18 -1.38 14.54
N GLY A 194 6.85 -1.23 14.58
CA GLY A 194 6.12 -0.82 15.78
C GLY A 194 6.35 0.62 16.22
N ARG A 195 6.84 1.50 15.33
CA ARG A 195 6.92 2.94 15.61
C ARG A 195 5.51 3.53 15.59
N LYS A 196 5.31 4.69 16.24
CA LYS A 196 3.96 5.30 16.37
C LYS A 196 3.83 6.70 15.79
N ASN A 197 4.95 7.38 15.57
CA ASN A 197 4.98 8.81 15.24
C ASN A 197 5.47 9.10 13.81
N ILE A 198 5.51 8.09 12.94
CA ILE A 198 5.92 8.28 11.54
C ILE A 198 4.71 8.75 10.74
N ARG A 199 4.89 9.87 10.04
CA ARG A 199 3.90 10.53 9.20
C ARG A 199 4.41 10.60 7.77
N VAL A 200 3.53 10.76 6.80
CA VAL A 200 3.90 10.82 5.38
C VAL A 200 3.24 11.98 4.62
N ASP A 201 2.44 12.80 5.28
CA ASP A 201 1.84 14.03 4.75
C ASP A 201 2.87 15.09 4.31
N HIS A 202 4.09 15.00 4.83
CA HIS A 202 5.20 15.88 4.52
C HIS A 202 6.04 15.47 3.29
N VAL A 203 5.82 14.29 2.70
CA VAL A 203 6.60 13.83 1.53
C VAL A 203 5.90 14.18 0.22
N GLU A 204 6.70 14.51 -0.80
CA GLU A 204 6.25 14.88 -2.12
C GLU A 204 6.23 13.70 -3.09
N GLN A 205 5.40 13.81 -4.13
CA GLN A 205 5.39 12.89 -5.27
C GLN A 205 6.48 13.22 -6.27
N ALA A 206 6.97 12.22 -6.99
CA ALA A 206 7.92 12.47 -8.07
C ALA A 206 7.28 13.32 -9.19
N LEU A 207 8.07 14.15 -9.86
CA LEU A 207 7.60 15.10 -10.89
C LEU A 207 6.77 14.44 -12.00
N PHE A 208 7.05 13.17 -12.35
CA PHE A 208 6.29 12.45 -13.37
C PHE A 208 4.83 12.15 -12.94
N ALA A 209 4.53 12.18 -11.64
CA ALA A 209 3.20 11.93 -11.08
C ALA A 209 2.36 13.21 -10.90
N TRP A 210 2.89 14.38 -11.29
CA TRP A 210 2.20 15.67 -11.16
C TRP A 210 1.28 15.98 -12.35
N LYS A 211 1.29 15.14 -13.38
CA LYS A 211 0.52 15.32 -14.62
C LYS A 211 -0.74 14.48 -14.61
#